data_AF-A0A356NWU5-F1
#
_entry.id   AF-A0A356NWU5-F1
#
_cell.length_a   1.000
_cell.length_b   1.000
_cell.length_c   1.000
_cell.angle_alpha   90.00
_cell.angle_beta   90.00
_cell.angle_gamma   90.00
#
_symmetry.space_group_name_H-M   'P 1'
#
loop_
_entity.id
_entity.type
_entity.pdbx_description
1 polymer ?
#
loop_
_entity_poly.entity_id
_entity_poly.type
_entity_poly.pdbx_seq_one_letter_code
_entity_poly.pdbx_strand_id
1 'polypeptide(L)'
;FRDVNITDLPALLRPTKGALGLVDYEKSFCADLKSGQDIFDMRRIDRDKGCVVIVRPDQYVAHILPLDAHAELAAFFSNILLPHDQTAGSAAQTV
;
A
#
# COMPACT_ATOMS: atom_id res chain seq x y z
N PHE A 1 -8.18 11.91 17.73
CA PHE A 1 -6.95 12.08 16.93
C PHE A 1 -6.09 10.84 17.16
N ARG A 2 -5.73 10.11 16.10
CA ARG A 2 -4.87 8.93 16.21
C ARG A 2 -3.49 9.35 15.69
N ASP A 3 -2.53 9.44 16.61
CA ASP A 3 -1.15 9.74 16.26
C ASP A 3 -0.47 8.46 15.77
N VAL A 4 0.41 8.59 14.78
CA VAL A 4 1.13 7.45 14.18
C VAL A 4 2.61 7.75 14.26
N ASN A 5 3.32 6.97 15.08
CA ASN A 5 4.76 7.00 15.09
C ASN A 5 5.30 6.19 13.90
N ILE A 6 6.06 6.87 13.05
CA ILE A 6 6.65 6.30 11.83
C ILE A 6 7.54 5.09 12.18
N THR A 7 8.27 5.10 13.29
CA THR A 7 9.16 3.98 13.64
C THR A 7 8.43 2.68 13.92
N ASP A 8 7.17 2.77 14.32
CA ASP A 8 6.35 1.62 14.74
C ASP A 8 5.60 1.00 13.56
N LEU A 9 5.73 1.60 12.37
CA LEU A 9 5.11 1.09 11.15
C LEU A 9 5.85 -0.15 10.61
N PRO A 10 5.11 -1.14 10.07
CA PRO A 10 5.68 -2.27 9.36
C PRO A 10 6.65 -1.85 8.26
N ALA A 11 7.68 -2.68 8.02
CA ALA A 11 8.69 -2.41 7.01
C ALA A 11 8.12 -2.23 5.60
N LEU A 12 6.97 -2.86 5.28
CA LEU A 12 6.28 -2.65 4.01
C LEU A 12 5.82 -1.20 3.79
N LEU A 13 5.47 -0.50 4.87
CA LEU A 13 5.08 0.92 4.85
C LEU A 13 6.27 1.87 5.01
N ARG A 14 7.49 1.33 5.11
CA ARG A 14 8.76 2.06 5.14
C ARG A 14 9.85 1.28 4.39
N PRO A 15 9.64 1.00 3.09
CA PRO A 15 10.53 0.12 2.37
C PRO A 15 11.91 0.76 2.20
N THR A 16 12.96 -0.04 2.40
CA THR A 16 14.32 0.33 2.01
C THR A 16 14.47 0.13 0.51
N LYS A 17 14.92 1.15 -0.22
CA LYS A 17 15.02 1.14 -1.68
C LYS A 17 16.40 1.58 -2.17
N GLY A 18 16.74 1.08 -3.36
CA GLY A 18 17.98 1.41 -4.07
C GLY A 18 19.22 0.74 -3.48
N ALA A 19 20.36 0.93 -4.15
CA ALA A 19 21.64 0.32 -3.77
C ALA A 19 22.16 0.80 -2.40
N LEU A 20 21.69 1.95 -1.92
CA LEU A 20 22.09 2.56 -0.66
C LEU A 20 21.14 2.21 0.51
N GLY A 21 20.08 1.42 0.26
CA GLY A 21 19.15 0.98 1.30
C GLY A 21 18.39 2.11 2.01
N LEU A 22 18.12 3.22 1.31
CA LEU A 22 17.46 4.38 1.91
C LEU A 22 15.98 4.07 2.21
N VAL A 23 15.51 4.54 3.36
CA VAL A 23 14.11 4.36 3.77
C VAL A 23 13.22 5.36 3.05
N ASP A 24 12.20 4.85 2.36
CA ASP A 24 11.14 5.65 1.75
C ASP A 24 10.04 5.94 2.80
N TYR A 25 9.90 7.22 3.17
CA TYR A 25 8.93 7.69 4.18
C TYR A 25 7.58 8.11 3.59
N GLU A 26 7.41 8.05 2.26
CA GLU A 26 6.25 8.61 1.54
C GLU A 26 5.16 7.56 1.29
N LYS A 27 5.02 6.57 2.17
CA LYS A 27 4.05 5.46 2.02
C LYS A 27 2.94 5.45 3.07
N SER A 28 2.97 6.39 4.02
CA SER A 28 1.95 6.52 5.05
C SER A 28 1.47 7.96 5.12
N PHE A 29 0.15 8.16 5.12
CA PHE A 29 -0.48 9.48 5.07
C PHE A 29 -1.58 9.56 6.13
N CYS A 30 -1.82 10.77 6.63
CA CYS A 30 -2.94 11.08 7.53
C CYS A 30 -3.88 12.08 6.84
N ALA A 31 -5.16 12.05 7.20
CA ALA A 31 -6.13 13.02 6.73
C ALA A 31 -5.74 14.44 7.17
N ASP A 32 -5.98 15.44 6.32
CA ASP A 32 -5.78 16.84 6.68
C ASP A 32 -6.97 17.37 7.50
N LEU A 33 -6.87 17.19 8.81
CA LEU A 33 -7.87 17.66 9.76
C LEU A 33 -7.74 19.15 10.08
N LYS A 34 -6.67 19.83 9.62
CA LYS A 34 -6.44 21.25 9.92
C LYS A 34 -7.17 22.16 8.92
N SER A 35 -7.21 21.77 7.65
CA SER A 35 -7.94 22.51 6.60
C SER A 35 -9.42 22.11 6.48
N GLY A 36 -9.86 21.08 7.23
CA GLY A 36 -11.22 20.55 7.17
C GLY A 36 -11.47 19.63 5.97
N GLN A 37 -10.44 19.30 5.18
CA GLN A 37 -10.53 18.38 4.05
C GLN A 37 -10.21 16.96 4.48
N ASP A 38 -11.13 16.33 5.21
CA ASP A 38 -11.00 14.92 5.56
C ASP A 38 -11.31 14.04 4.35
N ILE A 39 -10.27 13.36 3.83
CA ILE A 39 -10.40 12.45 2.69
C ILE A 39 -11.42 11.32 2.94
N PHE A 40 -11.59 10.89 4.20
CA PHE A 40 -12.57 9.86 4.55
C PHE A 40 -14.00 10.35 4.31
N ASP A 41 -14.31 11.59 4.70
CA ASP A 41 -15.64 12.17 4.48
C ASP A 41 -15.83 12.55 3.00
N MET A 42 -14.81 13.14 2.39
CA MET A 42 -14.84 13.58 0.98
C MET A 42 -15.01 12.42 -0.01
N ARG A 43 -14.52 11.23 0.32
CA ARG A 43 -14.63 10.03 -0.52
C ARG A 43 -15.60 8.99 0.04
N ARG A 44 -16.29 9.32 1.15
CA ARG A 44 -17.26 8.45 1.84
C ARG A 44 -16.67 7.08 2.17
N ILE A 45 -15.44 7.08 2.69
CA ILE A 45 -14.74 5.88 3.14
C ILE A 45 -15.31 5.49 4.50
N ASP A 46 -15.70 4.22 4.64
CA ASP A 46 -16.09 3.64 5.92
C ASP A 46 -14.89 3.65 6.87
N ARG A 47 -15.01 4.37 7.99
CA ARG A 47 -13.91 4.54 8.97
C ARG A 47 -13.68 3.31 9.83
N ASP A 48 -14.69 2.47 9.99
CA ASP A 48 -14.62 1.27 10.83
C ASP A 48 -14.04 0.10 10.04
N LYS A 49 -14.44 -0.02 8.77
CA LYS A 49 -14.03 -1.14 7.90
C LYS A 49 -12.82 -0.82 7.02
N GLY A 50 -12.64 0.44 6.64
CA GLY A 50 -11.65 0.85 5.65
C GLY A 50 -11.89 0.22 4.26
N CYS A 51 -10.95 0.43 3.34
CA CYS A 51 -10.99 -0.15 2.01
C CYS A 51 -9.61 -0.20 1.35
N VAL A 52 -9.45 -1.11 0.39
CA VAL A 52 -8.35 -1.15 -0.58
C VAL A 52 -8.87 -0.63 -1.91
N VAL A 53 -8.19 0.35 -2.50
CA VAL A 53 -8.50 0.88 -3.82
C VAL A 53 -7.37 0.52 -4.78
N ILE A 54 -7.68 -0.24 -5.83
CA ILE A 54 -6.73 -0.63 -6.87
C ILE A 54 -6.82 0.37 -8.00
N VAL A 55 -5.70 1.02 -8.31
CA VAL A 55 -5.59 2.02 -9.37
C VAL A 55 -4.62 1.53 -10.43
N ARG A 56 -5.01 1.64 -11.70
CA ARG A 56 -4.20 1.27 -12.85
C ARG A 56 -3.08 2.30 -13.11
N PRO A 57 -2.05 1.95 -13.90
CA PRO A 57 -0.99 2.90 -14.27
C PRO A 57 -1.49 4.14 -15.03
N ASP A 58 -2.67 4.07 -15.65
CA ASP A 58 -3.35 5.18 -16.32
C ASP A 58 -4.23 6.02 -15.35
N GLN A 59 -4.09 5.83 -14.04
CA GLN A 59 -4.80 6.52 -12.97
C GLN A 59 -6.31 6.21 -12.86
N TYR A 60 -6.83 5.23 -13.61
CA TYR A 60 -8.21 4.78 -13.46
C TYR A 60 -8.37 3.79 -12.29
N VAL A 61 -9.46 3.93 -11.55
CA VAL A 61 -9.85 2.97 -10.52
C VAL A 61 -10.29 1.67 -11.19
N ALA A 62 -9.60 0.58 -10.90
CA ALA A 62 -9.93 -0.74 -11.40
C ALA A 62 -10.88 -1.50 -10.47
N HIS A 63 -10.66 -1.43 -9.16
CA HIS A 63 -11.45 -2.16 -8.18
C HIS A 63 -11.37 -1.53 -6.79
N ILE A 64 -12.37 -1.81 -5.95
CA ILE A 64 -12.44 -1.40 -4.54
C ILE A 64 -12.84 -2.64 -3.74
N LEU A 65 -12.02 -2.99 -2.75
CA LEU A 65 -12.15 -4.20 -1.95
C LEU A 65 -12.14 -3.88 -0.44
N PRO A 66 -12.73 -4.74 0.41
CA PRO A 66 -12.48 -4.71 1.85
C PRO A 66 -10.99 -4.95 2.19
N LEU A 67 -10.54 -4.48 3.36
CA LEU A 67 -9.14 -4.66 3.82
C LEU A 67 -8.75 -6.13 4.05
N ASP A 68 -9.72 -6.99 4.37
CA ASP A 68 -9.52 -8.41 4.67
C ASP A 68 -9.70 -9.33 3.45
N ALA A 69 -10.09 -8.78 2.29
CA ALA A 69 -10.37 -9.52 1.05
C ALA A 69 -9.08 -9.93 0.30
N HIS A 70 -8.13 -10.57 0.99
CA HIS A 70 -6.84 -10.96 0.43
C HIS A 70 -6.97 -11.95 -0.74
N ALA A 71 -7.93 -12.87 -0.69
CA ALA A 71 -8.14 -13.87 -1.74
C ALA A 71 -8.63 -13.22 -3.05
N GLU A 72 -9.54 -12.25 -2.94
CA GLU A 72 -10.07 -11.50 -4.08
C GLU A 72 -8.98 -10.61 -4.70
N LEU A 73 -8.17 -9.96 -3.85
CA LEU A 73 -7.02 -9.18 -4.28
C LEU A 73 -6.02 -10.02 -5.07
N ALA A 74 -5.68 -11.22 -4.59
CA ALA A 74 -4.76 -12.13 -5.27
C ALA A 74 -5.35 -12.62 -6.61
N ALA A 75 -6.62 -13.01 -6.62
CA ALA A 75 -7.32 -13.46 -7.82
C ALA A 75 -7.43 -12.37 -8.89
N PHE A 76 -7.61 -11.10 -8.48
CA PHE A 76 -7.63 -9.97 -9.41
C PHE A 76 -6.30 -9.84 -10.16
N PHE A 77 -5.17 -9.89 -9.45
CA PHE A 77 -3.85 -9.73 -10.07
C PHE A 77 -3.37 -10.97 -10.84
N SER A 78 -3.75 -12.18 -10.44
CA SER A 78 -3.37 -13.42 -11.14
C SER A 78 -3.91 -13.50 -12.57
N ASN A 79 -4.97 -12.77 -12.88
CA ASN A 79 -5.59 -12.75 -14.20
C ASN A 79 -4.91 -11.74 -15.17
N ILE A 80 -4.03 -10.88 -14.66
CA ILE A 80 -3.47 -9.74 -15.42
C ILE A 80 -1.94 -9.77 -15.43
N LEU A 81 -1.31 -10.18 -14.33
CA LEU A 81 0.14 -10.19 -14.16
C LEU A 81 0.74 -11.57 -14.42
N LEU A 82 1.96 -11.58 -14.95
CA LEU A 82 2.77 -12.79 -15.02
C LEU A 82 3.38 -13.08 -13.64
N PRO A 83 3.51 -14.36 -13.25
CA PRO A 83 4.25 -14.73 -12.05
C PRO A 83 5.70 -14.21 -12.12
N HIS A 84 6.17 -13.61 -11.03
CA HIS A 84 7.57 -13.23 -10.93
C HIS A 84 8.42 -14.49 -10.69
N ASP A 85 9.27 -14.86 -11.65
CA ASP A 85 10.22 -15.95 -11.48
C ASP A 85 11.25 -15.57 -10.40
N GLN A 86 11.29 -16.31 -9.30
CA GLN A 86 12.15 -16.02 -8.14
C GLN A 86 13.60 -16.49 -8.34
N THR A 87 13.95 -17.09 -9.48
CA THR A 87 15.30 -17.62 -9.75
C THR A 87 16.41 -16.56 -9.82
N ALA A 88 16.08 -15.27 -10.02
CA ALA A 88 17.07 -14.19 -10.08
C ALA A 88 17.45 -13.57 -8.71
N GLY A 89 16.77 -13.93 -7.61
CA GLY A 89 16.92 -13.26 -6.31
C GLY A 89 17.83 -13.93 -5.27
N SER A 90 18.28 -15.17 -5.49
CA SER A 90 18.97 -15.96 -4.46
C SER A 90 20.50 -15.77 -4.39
N ALA A 91 21.11 -14.93 -5.24
CA ALA A 91 22.57 -14.82 -5.30
C ALA A 91 23.20 -13.77 -4.33
N ALA A 92 22.41 -13.04 -3.55
CA ALA A 92 22.91 -11.90 -2.75
C ALA A 92 22.78 -12.07 -1.22
N GLN A 93 22.70 -13.31 -0.71
CA GLN A 93 22.67 -13.57 0.73
C GLN A 93 23.65 -14.68 1.13
N THR A 94 24.94 -14.46 0.92
CA THR A 94 26.04 -15.15 1.62
C THR A 94 27.32 -14.31 1.49
N VAL A 95 27.64 -13.52 2.51
CA VAL A 95 28.97 -13.38 3.15
C VAL A 95 28.75 -12.90 4.58
#